data_AF-A0A1Q7AR44-F1
#
_entry.id   AF-A0A1Q7AR44-F1
#
_cell.length_a   1.000
_cell.length_b   1.000
_cell.length_c   1.000
_cell.angle_alpha   90.00
_cell.angle_beta   90.00
_cell.angle_gamma   90.00
#
_symmetry.space_group_name_H-M   'P 1'
#
loop_
_entity.id
_entity.type
_entity.pdbx_description
1 polymer ?
#
loop_
_entity_poly.entity_id
_entity_poly.type
_entity_poly.pdbx_seq_one_letter_code
_entity_poly.pdbx_strand_id
1 'polypeptide(L)'
;MRQYPLDVFLPAAGFGERLRPVTSHLPKPLLPILGTPIIERILNRLARVCDGKIAINVHWKADLVRAWAATSPWSDRIVFFPEDPILGTGGALKNAESLLSRRPFIVHNSDILLDIDFARLVEQHLSSGNTATLVTHRLPHLSNVVIDKQGQVLDVENPGASRPDPTHIADKVAYTGIAVYSPEILRFLPEGVSHATVAWVAASKAGFKVRAMDFTGAYWNDVGDPATYARGVLDALRESGETVYLGPGARCGKVEIDGYIVLESGSQIRDGARVRNCILMPGADTSGEHENTIVGPDYVISLAESDMQPSLHAAEKKRVSLGDPLFARHFRTRSAAGRGATAGANSPVWSEAILVGLGGSDRRYYRVRNNGWTAVLMECRPEDPDFERHLAYTRFFAQHTVPVPALLTADNADKRALFEDLGDTSLYSYLKLPRDHESVESMYRDVLRSLVTLHTTATAHVDECPLLEARIFDYDYLRWETTYFLDRFVTGLRKLAVENRPALDEGLHRLAQGVYASPKVVIHRDFQCQ
;
A
#
# COMPACT_ATOMS: atom_id res chain seq x y z
N MET A 1 11.76 11.88 17.03
CA MET A 1 10.29 12.00 17.13
C MET A 1 9.93 12.13 18.60
N ARG A 2 8.86 12.86 18.92
CA ARG A 2 8.37 13.01 20.29
C ARG A 2 7.62 11.73 20.69
N GLN A 3 7.98 11.14 21.82
CA GLN A 3 7.25 10.02 22.41
C GLN A 3 6.29 10.56 23.48
N TYR A 4 5.14 9.90 23.60
CA TYR A 4 4.12 10.22 24.60
C TYR A 4 3.92 9.03 25.54
N PRO A 5 3.69 9.30 26.84
CA PRO A 5 3.39 8.28 27.85
C PRO A 5 1.98 7.74 27.69
N LEU A 6 1.72 7.05 26.57
CA LEU A 6 0.46 6.38 26.27
C LEU A 6 0.67 4.87 26.31
N ASP A 7 -0.26 4.18 26.97
CA ASP A 7 -0.37 2.73 26.85
C ASP A 7 -1.07 2.37 25.52
N VAL A 8 -0.86 1.15 25.04
CA VAL A 8 -1.47 0.62 23.81
C VAL A 8 -2.37 -0.53 24.19
N PHE A 9 -3.57 -0.59 23.62
CA PHE A 9 -4.48 -1.73 23.74
C PHE A 9 -4.77 -2.31 22.35
N LEU A 10 -4.49 -3.60 22.17
CA LEU A 10 -4.67 -4.31 20.90
C LEU A 10 -5.72 -5.42 21.07
N PRO A 11 -6.96 -5.20 20.60
CA PRO A 11 -7.98 -6.22 20.54
C PRO A 11 -7.53 -7.42 19.68
N ALA A 12 -7.32 -8.60 20.27
CA ALA A 12 -6.79 -9.81 19.60
C ALA A 12 -7.54 -11.12 19.95
N ALA A 13 -8.66 -11.04 20.69
CA ALA A 13 -9.42 -12.22 21.14
C ALA A 13 -10.36 -12.85 20.09
N GLY A 14 -10.63 -12.17 18.97
CA GLY A 14 -11.66 -12.58 18.01
C GLY A 14 -11.36 -13.89 17.25
N PHE A 15 -12.40 -14.70 17.00
CA PHE A 15 -12.30 -15.96 16.26
C PHE A 15 -11.93 -15.78 14.78
N GLY A 16 -12.32 -14.65 14.18
CA GLY A 16 -12.11 -14.39 12.74
C GLY A 16 -12.82 -15.40 11.84
N GLU A 17 -14.07 -15.74 12.14
CA GLU A 17 -14.79 -16.85 11.48
C GLU A 17 -14.93 -16.69 9.96
N ARG A 18 -15.11 -15.46 9.48
CA ARG A 18 -15.20 -15.14 8.04
C ARG A 18 -13.91 -15.41 7.27
N LEU A 19 -12.77 -15.50 7.96
CA LEU A 19 -11.47 -15.84 7.39
C LEU A 19 -11.16 -17.34 7.43
N ARG A 20 -12.08 -18.19 7.94
CA ARG A 20 -11.86 -19.64 7.88
C ARG A 20 -11.78 -20.09 6.41
N PRO A 21 -10.90 -21.04 6.05
CA PRO A 21 -10.06 -21.84 6.94
C PRO A 21 -8.78 -21.17 7.46
N VAL A 22 -8.35 -20.01 6.95
CA VAL A 22 -7.09 -19.34 7.37
C VAL A 22 -6.98 -19.21 8.89
N THR A 23 -8.05 -18.74 9.54
CA THR A 23 -8.07 -18.52 11.00
C THR A 23 -8.12 -19.79 11.84
N SER A 24 -8.32 -20.96 11.20
CA SER A 24 -8.12 -22.27 11.83
C SER A 24 -6.65 -22.59 12.08
N HIS A 25 -5.73 -21.89 11.40
CA HIS A 25 -4.28 -22.07 11.54
C HIS A 25 -3.65 -20.92 12.33
N LEU A 26 -3.90 -19.68 11.91
CA LEU A 26 -3.31 -18.47 12.50
C LEU A 26 -4.41 -17.53 13.03
N PRO A 27 -4.29 -16.98 14.25
CA PRO A 27 -5.21 -15.94 14.69
C PRO A 27 -5.03 -14.69 13.82
N LYS A 28 -6.11 -13.94 13.57
CA LYS A 28 -6.11 -12.70 12.75
C LYS A 28 -4.89 -11.78 12.97
N PRO A 29 -4.48 -11.46 14.21
CA PRO A 29 -3.37 -10.53 14.44
C PRO A 29 -2.02 -11.04 13.90
N LEU A 30 -1.89 -12.36 13.74
CA LEU A 30 -0.69 -13.03 13.26
C LEU A 30 -0.75 -13.37 11.76
N LEU A 31 -1.78 -12.95 11.04
CA LEU A 31 -1.77 -13.08 9.58
C LEU A 31 -0.61 -12.25 9.02
N PRO A 32 0.24 -12.84 8.15
CA PRO A 32 1.38 -12.13 7.60
C PRO A 32 0.94 -11.21 6.45
N ILE A 33 1.52 -10.03 6.39
CA ILE A 33 1.49 -9.16 5.23
C ILE A 33 2.93 -9.00 4.78
N LEU A 34 3.32 -9.82 3.80
CA LEU A 34 4.70 -9.91 3.28
C LEU A 34 5.68 -10.24 4.40
N GLY A 35 5.46 -11.39 5.06
CA GLY A 35 6.29 -11.91 6.14
C GLY A 35 6.14 -11.21 7.49
N THR A 36 5.47 -10.06 7.57
CA THR A 36 5.29 -9.33 8.83
C THR A 36 3.86 -9.47 9.36
N PRO A 37 3.65 -10.02 10.57
CA PRO A 37 2.33 -10.09 11.19
C PRO A 37 1.63 -8.73 11.28
N ILE A 38 0.30 -8.68 11.08
CA ILE A 38 -0.48 -7.43 11.19
C ILE A 38 -0.22 -6.71 12.53
N ILE A 39 -0.23 -7.45 13.63
CA ILE A 39 0.02 -6.89 14.98
C ILE A 39 1.41 -6.25 15.11
N GLU A 40 2.41 -6.83 14.44
CA GLU A 40 3.77 -6.31 14.42
C GLU A 40 3.89 -5.06 13.56
N ARG A 41 3.20 -5.02 12.40
CA ARG A 41 3.11 -3.80 11.57
C ARG A 41 2.49 -2.64 12.33
N ILE A 42 1.45 -2.90 13.12
CA ILE A 42 0.81 -1.91 13.98
C ILE A 42 1.79 -1.41 15.05
N LEU A 43 2.45 -2.32 15.78
CA LEU A 43 3.40 -1.94 16.84
C LEU A 43 4.63 -1.21 16.31
N ASN A 44 5.15 -1.56 15.13
CA ASN A 44 6.26 -0.85 14.50
C ASN A 44 5.96 0.63 14.26
N ARG A 45 4.69 0.98 14.08
CA ARG A 45 4.24 2.37 13.95
C ARG A 45 3.93 3.01 15.29
N LEU A 46 3.17 2.33 16.13
CA LEU A 46 2.79 2.86 17.45
C LEU A 46 3.99 3.06 18.36
N ALA A 47 4.99 2.18 18.35
CA ALA A 47 6.19 2.28 19.20
C ALA A 47 7.06 3.51 18.89
N ARG A 48 6.89 4.16 17.73
CA ARG A 48 7.55 5.43 17.39
C ARG A 48 6.94 6.63 18.14
N VAL A 49 5.71 6.48 18.64
CA VAL A 49 4.90 7.53 19.24
C VAL A 49 4.54 7.22 20.71
N CYS A 50 4.31 5.95 21.04
CA CYS A 50 3.85 5.48 22.35
C CYS A 50 4.95 4.67 23.05
N ASP A 51 5.33 5.08 24.26
CA ASP A 51 6.36 4.43 25.08
C ASP A 51 5.82 3.61 26.28
N GLY A 52 4.48 3.55 26.45
CA GLY A 52 3.82 2.83 27.55
C GLY A 52 3.75 1.30 27.43
N LYS A 53 2.95 0.66 28.27
CA LYS A 53 2.71 -0.79 28.24
C LYS A 53 1.75 -1.15 27.09
N ILE A 54 1.85 -2.39 26.62
CA ILE A 54 1.02 -2.92 25.53
C ILE A 54 0.10 -3.98 26.11
N ALA A 55 -1.17 -3.66 26.26
CA ALA A 55 -2.21 -4.61 26.63
C ALA A 55 -2.73 -5.34 25.39
N ILE A 56 -2.81 -6.67 25.48
CA ILE A 56 -3.37 -7.52 24.43
C ILE A 56 -4.40 -8.44 25.08
N ASN A 57 -5.66 -8.35 24.68
CA ASN A 57 -6.65 -9.35 25.10
C ASN A 57 -6.57 -10.58 24.21
N VAL A 58 -6.72 -11.78 24.79
CA VAL A 58 -6.52 -13.04 24.06
C VAL A 58 -7.59 -14.07 24.41
N HIS A 59 -8.03 -14.82 23.41
CA HIS A 59 -8.95 -15.96 23.57
C HIS A 59 -8.63 -17.04 22.53
N TRP A 60 -9.01 -16.82 21.26
CA TRP A 60 -8.75 -17.77 20.18
C TRP A 60 -7.25 -17.89 19.88
N LYS A 61 -6.71 -19.12 19.93
CA LYS A 61 -5.28 -19.44 19.69
C LYS A 61 -4.31 -18.53 20.46
N ALA A 62 -4.64 -18.22 21.71
CA ALA A 62 -3.86 -17.35 22.58
C ALA A 62 -2.37 -17.77 22.66
N ASP A 63 -2.09 -19.08 22.64
CA ASP A 63 -0.72 -19.60 22.72
C ASP A 63 0.17 -19.13 21.57
N LEU A 64 -0.36 -18.99 20.35
CA LEU A 64 0.40 -18.48 19.21
C LEU A 64 0.73 -17.00 19.38
N VAL A 65 -0.21 -16.20 19.89
CA VAL A 65 0.02 -14.77 20.18
C VAL A 65 1.06 -14.61 21.29
N ARG A 66 1.01 -15.46 22.32
CA ARG A 66 2.01 -15.48 23.40
C ARG A 66 3.40 -15.89 22.88
N ALA A 67 3.47 -16.90 22.02
CA ALA A 67 4.72 -17.35 21.40
C ALA A 67 5.36 -16.25 20.56
N TRP A 68 4.59 -15.58 19.70
CA TRP A 68 5.07 -14.42 18.94
C TRP A 68 5.56 -13.29 19.86
N ALA A 69 4.79 -12.95 20.89
CA ALA A 69 5.15 -11.86 21.80
C ALA A 69 6.45 -12.13 22.57
N ALA A 70 6.72 -13.38 22.94
CA ALA A 70 7.94 -13.79 23.64
C ALA A 70 9.20 -13.54 22.82
N THR A 71 9.12 -13.64 21.49
CA THR A 71 10.23 -13.35 20.57
C THR A 71 10.21 -11.92 20.01
N SER A 72 9.18 -11.13 20.33
CA SER A 72 9.04 -9.77 19.83
C SER A 72 9.97 -8.79 20.56
N PRO A 73 10.37 -7.68 19.91
CA PRO A 73 11.17 -6.63 20.57
C PRO A 73 10.40 -5.88 21.67
N TRP A 74 9.10 -6.16 21.85
CA TRP A 74 8.25 -5.54 22.87
C TRP A 74 7.88 -6.48 24.01
N SER A 75 8.49 -7.67 24.10
CA SER A 75 8.18 -8.70 25.10
C SER A 75 8.05 -8.14 26.53
N ASP A 76 9.00 -7.30 26.97
CA ASP A 76 9.02 -6.68 28.31
C ASP A 76 7.91 -5.63 28.56
N ARG A 77 7.25 -5.17 27.49
CA ARG A 77 6.16 -4.18 27.54
C ARG A 77 4.77 -4.82 27.44
N ILE A 78 4.67 -6.05 26.98
CA ILE A 78 3.39 -6.72 26.72
C ILE A 78 2.77 -7.28 28.01
N VAL A 79 1.48 -7.04 28.19
CA VAL A 79 0.66 -7.60 29.27
C VAL A 79 -0.59 -8.22 28.64
N PHE A 80 -0.84 -9.49 28.97
CA PHE A 80 -1.95 -10.24 28.41
C PHE A 80 -3.18 -10.21 29.31
N PHE A 81 -4.36 -10.04 28.69
CA PHE A 81 -5.66 -10.07 29.35
C PHE A 81 -6.51 -11.20 28.74
N PRO A 82 -6.46 -12.43 29.29
CA PRO A 82 -7.26 -13.52 28.77
C PRO A 82 -8.76 -13.26 28.95
N GLU A 83 -9.56 -13.78 28.02
CA GLU A 83 -11.03 -13.75 28.09
C GLU A 83 -11.57 -15.17 28.01
N ASP A 84 -12.51 -15.51 28.90
CA ASP A 84 -13.31 -16.73 28.80
C ASP A 84 -14.61 -16.53 29.61
N PRO A 85 -15.77 -16.27 28.96
CA PRO A 85 -16.00 -16.14 27.51
C PRO A 85 -15.51 -14.80 26.93
N ILE A 86 -15.60 -14.61 25.61
CA ILE A 86 -15.32 -13.32 24.95
C ILE A 86 -16.22 -12.21 25.51
N LEU A 87 -15.62 -11.07 25.87
CA LEU A 87 -16.28 -9.97 26.58
C LEU A 87 -16.71 -8.81 25.65
N GLY A 88 -16.44 -8.90 24.35
CA GLY A 88 -16.68 -7.81 23.40
C GLY A 88 -15.70 -6.63 23.59
N THR A 89 -15.79 -5.62 22.73
CA THR A 89 -14.79 -4.53 22.71
C THR A 89 -14.81 -3.65 23.96
N GLY A 90 -15.96 -3.50 24.60
CA GLY A 90 -16.09 -2.73 25.85
C GLY A 90 -15.65 -3.56 27.06
N GLY A 91 -16.10 -4.81 27.14
CA GLY A 91 -15.73 -5.71 28.23
C GLY A 91 -14.24 -6.01 28.25
N ALA A 92 -13.60 -6.12 27.08
CA ALA A 92 -12.15 -6.26 26.95
C ALA A 92 -11.38 -5.08 27.57
N LEU A 93 -11.85 -3.85 27.33
CA LEU A 93 -11.25 -2.65 27.93
C LEU A 93 -11.46 -2.62 29.44
N LYS A 94 -12.64 -3.02 29.91
CA LYS A 94 -12.95 -3.10 31.34
C LYS A 94 -12.10 -4.15 32.05
N ASN A 95 -11.90 -5.31 31.44
CA ASN A 95 -11.01 -6.37 31.94
C ASN A 95 -9.55 -5.88 32.07
N ALA A 96 -9.11 -4.96 31.21
CA ALA A 96 -7.77 -4.36 31.24
C ALA A 96 -7.66 -3.07 32.07
N GLU A 97 -8.71 -2.69 32.82
CA GLU A 97 -8.80 -1.41 33.53
C GLU A 97 -7.64 -1.19 34.52
N SER A 98 -7.15 -2.25 35.18
CA SER A 98 -6.03 -2.16 36.13
C SER A 98 -4.73 -1.57 35.54
N LEU A 99 -4.56 -1.69 34.23
CA LEU A 99 -3.49 -1.05 33.47
C LEU A 99 -3.96 0.26 32.83
N LEU A 100 -5.07 0.22 32.09
CA LEU A 100 -5.54 1.33 31.24
C LEU A 100 -6.01 2.56 32.04
N SER A 101 -6.35 2.40 33.32
CA SER A 101 -6.76 3.51 34.19
C SER A 101 -5.61 4.45 34.59
N ARG A 102 -4.35 4.08 34.33
CA ARG A 102 -3.16 4.80 34.84
C ARG A 102 -2.80 6.05 34.03
N ARG A 103 -3.13 6.06 32.73
CA ARG A 103 -2.75 7.11 31.77
C ARG A 103 -3.58 6.98 30.49
N PRO A 104 -3.61 8.00 29.61
CA PRO A 104 -4.25 7.87 28.31
C PRO A 104 -3.70 6.68 27.51
N PHE A 105 -4.55 6.09 26.68
CA PHE A 105 -4.18 4.91 25.90
C PHE A 105 -4.77 4.96 24.50
N ILE A 106 -4.09 4.34 23.55
CA ILE A 106 -4.58 4.14 22.19
C ILE A 106 -5.10 2.72 22.03
N VAL A 107 -6.32 2.59 21.52
CA VAL A 107 -6.88 1.33 21.04
C VAL A 107 -6.65 1.26 19.53
N HIS A 108 -6.05 0.17 19.09
CA HIS A 108 -5.91 -0.14 17.67
C HIS A 108 -6.31 -1.59 17.43
N ASN A 109 -7.43 -1.80 16.73
CA ASN A 109 -7.85 -3.15 16.32
C ASN A 109 -6.70 -3.86 15.59
N SER A 110 -6.39 -5.09 16.00
CA SER A 110 -5.19 -5.80 15.51
C SER A 110 -5.36 -6.49 14.15
N ASP A 111 -6.47 -6.23 13.47
CA ASP A 111 -6.81 -6.65 12.10
C ASP A 111 -7.03 -5.48 11.14
N ILE A 112 -6.72 -4.24 11.55
CA ILE A 112 -6.83 -3.06 10.70
C ILE A 112 -5.46 -2.68 10.15
N LEU A 113 -5.36 -2.55 8.83
CA LEU A 113 -4.29 -1.84 8.16
C LEU A 113 -4.77 -0.42 7.85
N LEU A 114 -3.93 0.57 8.09
CA LEU A 114 -4.27 1.99 8.11
C LEU A 114 -3.04 2.76 7.67
N ASP A 115 -3.14 3.98 7.13
CA ASP A 115 -2.00 4.88 7.01
C ASP A 115 -2.28 6.31 7.49
N ILE A 116 -2.01 6.57 8.78
CA ILE A 116 -2.20 7.89 9.39
C ILE A 116 -1.00 8.34 10.22
N ASP A 117 -0.95 9.65 10.48
CA ASP A 117 -0.03 10.24 11.44
C ASP A 117 -0.54 10.05 12.89
N PHE A 118 -0.03 9.02 13.55
CA PHE A 118 -0.35 8.73 14.95
C PHE A 118 0.14 9.82 15.91
N ALA A 119 1.23 10.54 15.60
CA ALA A 119 1.70 11.61 16.46
C ALA A 119 0.70 12.76 16.45
N ARG A 120 0.21 13.16 15.26
CA ARG A 120 -0.87 14.16 15.12
C ARG A 120 -2.14 13.74 15.87
N LEU A 121 -2.55 12.47 15.75
CA LEU A 121 -3.72 11.95 16.46
C LEU A 121 -3.58 12.10 17.98
N VAL A 122 -2.43 11.68 18.53
CA VAL A 122 -2.16 11.75 19.97
C VAL A 122 -2.06 13.19 20.45
N GLU A 123 -1.35 14.07 19.72
CA GLU A 123 -1.23 15.49 20.08
C GLU A 123 -2.59 16.16 20.14
N GLN A 124 -3.43 15.94 19.12
CA GLN A 124 -4.76 16.53 19.07
C GLN A 124 -5.64 16.03 20.23
N HIS A 125 -5.57 14.74 20.57
CA HIS A 125 -6.31 14.20 21.71
C HIS A 125 -5.89 14.88 23.02
N LEU A 126 -4.59 14.95 23.28
CA LEU A 126 -4.04 15.52 24.50
C LEU A 126 -4.32 17.03 24.62
N SER A 127 -4.21 17.79 23.51
CA SER A 127 -4.44 19.24 23.53
C SER A 127 -5.91 19.64 23.64
N SER A 128 -6.83 18.80 23.16
CA SER A 128 -8.27 19.10 23.16
C SER A 128 -8.97 18.76 24.48
N GLY A 129 -8.32 17.98 25.35
CA GLY A 129 -8.90 17.48 26.59
C GLY A 129 -10.10 16.58 26.32
N ASN A 130 -10.04 15.79 25.25
CA ASN A 130 -11.10 14.85 24.89
C ASN A 130 -11.05 13.63 25.80
N THR A 131 -12.21 13.16 26.24
CA THR A 131 -12.34 11.87 26.92
C THR A 131 -12.12 10.72 25.94
N ALA A 132 -12.56 10.89 24.69
CA ALA A 132 -12.32 9.96 23.60
C ALA A 132 -12.12 10.72 22.29
N THR A 133 -11.18 10.26 21.47
CA THR A 133 -10.98 10.72 20.09
C THR A 133 -11.04 9.51 19.16
N LEU A 134 -12.12 9.40 18.39
CA LEU A 134 -12.39 8.30 17.48
C LEU A 134 -11.84 8.63 16.09
N VAL A 135 -11.01 7.75 15.52
CA VAL A 135 -10.55 7.90 14.13
C VAL A 135 -11.68 7.46 13.21
N THR A 136 -12.10 8.36 12.32
CA THR A 136 -13.25 8.15 11.44
C THR A 136 -12.89 8.36 9.97
N HIS A 137 -13.65 7.70 9.10
CA HIS A 137 -13.54 7.83 7.65
C HIS A 137 -14.94 8.01 7.05
N ARG A 138 -15.04 8.73 5.93
CA ARG A 138 -16.28 8.89 5.16
C ARG A 138 -16.43 7.73 4.19
N LEU A 139 -17.06 6.66 4.64
CA LEU A 139 -17.40 5.48 3.85
C LEU A 139 -18.91 5.23 4.01
N PRO A 140 -19.76 5.77 3.11
CA PRO A 140 -21.21 5.78 3.32
C PRO A 140 -21.82 4.40 3.65
N HIS A 141 -21.27 3.32 3.09
CA HIS A 141 -21.74 1.94 3.33
C HIS A 141 -21.32 1.35 4.69
N LEU A 142 -20.37 1.98 5.37
CA LEU A 142 -19.84 1.57 6.69
C LEU A 142 -20.10 2.62 7.78
N SER A 143 -20.70 3.77 7.42
CA SER A 143 -21.00 4.84 8.35
C SER A 143 -21.94 4.35 9.45
N ASN A 144 -21.48 4.43 10.70
CA ASN A 144 -22.14 3.88 11.89
C ASN A 144 -22.13 4.84 13.09
N VAL A 145 -21.30 5.90 13.08
CA VAL A 145 -21.23 6.91 14.15
C VAL A 145 -21.93 8.19 13.70
N VAL A 146 -22.88 8.67 14.49
CA VAL A 146 -23.63 9.91 14.23
C VAL A 146 -22.95 11.05 14.99
N ILE A 147 -22.66 12.15 14.29
CA ILE A 147 -21.92 13.28 14.87
C ILE A 147 -22.60 14.63 14.65
N ASP A 148 -22.32 15.58 15.55
CA ASP A 148 -22.66 17.00 15.38
C ASP A 148 -21.63 17.77 14.53
N LYS A 149 -21.85 19.07 14.32
CA LYS A 149 -20.99 19.94 13.50
C LYS A 149 -19.57 20.10 14.06
N GLN A 150 -19.38 19.83 15.35
CA GLN A 150 -18.10 19.90 16.04
C GLN A 150 -17.48 18.49 16.19
N GLY A 151 -18.07 17.47 15.56
CA GLY A 151 -17.62 16.09 15.62
C GLY A 151 -17.94 15.38 16.95
N GLN A 152 -18.82 15.91 17.80
CA GLN A 152 -19.27 15.20 19.00
C GLN A 152 -20.07 13.97 18.58
N VAL A 153 -19.79 12.81 19.18
CA VAL A 153 -20.59 11.60 18.99
C VAL A 153 -21.93 11.79 19.67
N LEU A 154 -23.00 11.80 18.89
CA LEU A 154 -24.38 11.86 19.38
C LEU A 154 -24.93 10.46 19.63
N ASP A 155 -24.59 9.53 18.75
CA ASP A 155 -25.05 8.15 18.79
C ASP A 155 -24.16 7.22 17.98
N VAL A 156 -24.36 5.92 18.16
CA VAL A 156 -23.83 4.87 17.28
C VAL A 156 -25.01 4.02 16.84
N GLU A 157 -25.21 3.88 15.54
CA GLU A 157 -26.32 3.07 15.02
C GLU A 157 -26.12 1.60 15.40
N ASN A 158 -26.90 1.17 16.40
CA ASN A 158 -27.35 -0.21 16.52
C ASN A 158 -28.74 -0.28 15.89
N PRO A 159 -29.07 -1.32 15.09
CA PRO A 159 -30.41 -1.49 14.56
C PRO A 159 -31.45 -1.47 15.70
N GLY A 160 -32.21 -0.37 15.82
CA GLY A 160 -33.48 -0.31 16.55
C GLY A 160 -33.56 0.37 17.93
N ALA A 161 -32.46 0.80 18.58
CA ALA A 161 -32.53 1.20 20.01
C ALA A 161 -32.39 2.71 20.31
N SER A 162 -31.68 3.49 19.49
CA SER A 162 -31.42 4.90 19.77
C SER A 162 -31.69 5.78 18.54
N ARG A 163 -32.28 6.95 18.77
CA ARG A 163 -32.68 7.93 17.73
C ARG A 163 -32.21 9.32 18.18
N PRO A 164 -31.05 9.80 17.72
CA PRO A 164 -30.56 11.13 18.09
C PRO A 164 -31.47 12.22 17.49
N ASP A 165 -31.52 13.40 18.13
CA ASP A 165 -32.30 14.54 17.64
C ASP A 165 -31.81 14.95 16.24
N PRO A 166 -32.65 14.81 15.19
CA PRO A 166 -32.25 15.11 13.81
C PRO A 166 -31.73 16.54 13.61
N THR A 167 -32.12 17.49 14.45
CA THR A 167 -31.70 18.90 14.33
C THR A 167 -30.23 19.13 14.69
N HIS A 168 -29.63 18.23 15.46
CA HIS A 168 -28.22 18.30 15.87
C HIS A 168 -27.30 17.41 15.04
N ILE A 169 -27.85 16.53 14.22
CA ILE A 169 -27.07 15.65 13.33
C ILE A 169 -26.46 16.50 12.22
N ALA A 170 -25.13 16.50 12.15
CA ALA A 170 -24.41 17.07 11.02
C ALA A 170 -24.03 16.00 10.00
N ASP A 171 -23.63 14.81 10.47
CA ASP A 171 -23.04 13.80 9.60
C ASP A 171 -23.11 12.38 10.19
N LYS A 172 -22.81 11.40 9.33
CA LYS A 172 -22.65 10.00 9.69
C LYS A 172 -21.37 9.44 9.10
N VAL A 173 -20.46 9.01 9.98
CA VAL A 173 -19.10 8.59 9.63
C VAL A 173 -18.83 7.15 10.04
N ALA A 174 -17.87 6.50 9.39
CA ALA A 174 -17.44 5.15 9.71
C ALA A 174 -16.34 5.19 10.77
N TYR A 175 -16.52 4.48 11.88
CA TYR A 175 -15.45 4.24 12.83
C TYR A 175 -14.42 3.24 12.25
N THR A 176 -13.14 3.58 12.34
CA THR A 176 -12.07 2.82 11.66
C THR A 176 -11.49 1.68 12.49
N GLY A 177 -11.88 1.52 13.76
CA GLY A 177 -11.25 0.58 14.68
C GLY A 177 -10.11 1.17 15.53
N ILE A 178 -9.85 2.47 15.42
CA ILE A 178 -8.79 3.18 16.15
C ILE A 178 -9.38 4.32 16.98
N ALA A 179 -8.96 4.43 18.24
CA ALA A 179 -9.33 5.54 19.12
C ALA A 179 -8.25 5.83 20.16
N VAL A 180 -8.16 7.08 20.59
CA VAL A 180 -7.38 7.48 21.77
C VAL A 180 -8.33 7.84 22.91
N TYR A 181 -8.07 7.30 24.09
CA TYR A 181 -8.91 7.46 25.26
C TYR A 181 -8.15 8.06 26.43
N SER A 182 -8.82 8.96 27.16
CA SER A 182 -8.43 9.30 28.53
C SER A 182 -8.98 8.23 29.50
N PRO A 183 -8.29 7.93 30.62
CA PRO A 183 -8.68 6.87 31.56
C PRO A 183 -10.14 6.92 32.03
N GLU A 184 -10.67 8.13 32.16
CA GLU A 184 -12.02 8.38 32.61
C GLU A 184 -13.12 7.74 31.75
N ILE A 185 -12.86 7.38 30.48
CA ILE A 185 -13.83 6.68 29.63
C ILE A 185 -14.24 5.32 30.24
N LEU A 186 -13.35 4.67 30.99
CA LEU A 186 -13.54 3.33 31.54
C LEU A 186 -14.68 3.27 32.58
N ARG A 187 -15.00 4.40 33.23
CA ARG A 187 -16.12 4.48 34.20
C ARG A 187 -17.50 4.30 33.55
N PHE A 188 -17.58 4.48 32.23
CA PHE A 188 -18.83 4.35 31.46
C PHE A 188 -19.01 2.94 30.88
N LEU A 189 -18.06 2.03 31.10
CA LEU A 189 -18.16 0.64 30.70
C LEU A 189 -18.74 -0.20 31.84
N PRO A 190 -19.76 -1.04 31.58
CA PRO A 190 -20.23 -2.01 32.55
C PRO A 190 -19.22 -3.17 32.67
N GLU A 191 -19.29 -3.88 33.79
CA GLU A 191 -18.62 -5.19 33.94
C GLU A 191 -19.22 -6.22 32.98
N GLY A 192 -18.39 -7.17 32.52
CA GLY A 192 -18.82 -8.25 31.63
C GLY A 192 -18.96 -7.85 30.16
N VAL A 193 -19.84 -8.57 29.44
CA VAL A 193 -19.97 -8.45 27.98
C VAL A 193 -20.51 -7.08 27.57
N SER A 194 -19.74 -6.30 26.83
CA SER A 194 -20.17 -4.99 26.33
C SER A 194 -19.37 -4.51 25.11
N HIS A 195 -19.83 -3.41 24.50
CA HIS A 195 -19.16 -2.74 23.39
C HIS A 195 -18.62 -1.37 23.80
N ALA A 196 -17.49 -0.94 23.24
CA ALA A 196 -16.91 0.38 23.52
C ALA A 196 -17.88 1.54 23.21
N THR A 197 -18.81 1.32 22.27
CA THR A 197 -19.87 2.27 21.88
C THR A 197 -20.78 2.65 23.06
N VAL A 198 -20.98 1.74 24.02
CA VAL A 198 -21.73 2.00 25.26
C VAL A 198 -21.11 3.16 26.02
N ALA A 199 -19.78 3.15 26.17
CA ALA A 199 -19.05 4.21 26.85
C ALA A 199 -19.08 5.52 26.09
N TRP A 200 -18.99 5.49 24.76
CA TRP A 200 -19.01 6.70 23.93
C TRP A 200 -20.32 7.46 24.08
N VAL A 201 -21.44 6.75 23.95
CA VAL A 201 -22.78 7.34 24.06
C VAL A 201 -23.06 7.79 25.49
N ALA A 202 -22.70 6.97 26.50
CA ALA A 202 -22.90 7.33 27.90
C ALA A 202 -22.07 8.54 28.34
N ALA A 203 -20.79 8.60 27.96
CA ALA A 203 -19.91 9.72 28.24
C ALA A 203 -20.41 11.01 27.54
N SER A 204 -20.81 10.91 26.28
CA SER A 204 -21.35 12.04 25.53
C SER A 204 -22.63 12.59 26.17
N LYS A 205 -23.57 11.72 26.56
CA LYS A 205 -24.81 12.11 27.28
C LYS A 205 -24.52 12.73 28.64
N ALA A 206 -23.43 12.34 29.30
CA ALA A 206 -22.96 12.94 30.55
C ALA A 206 -22.18 14.26 30.35
N GLY A 207 -22.08 14.77 29.11
CA GLY A 207 -21.42 16.04 28.80
C GLY A 207 -19.91 15.94 28.55
N PHE A 208 -19.34 14.74 28.51
CA PHE A 208 -17.92 14.54 28.21
C PHE A 208 -17.64 14.66 26.70
N LYS A 209 -16.42 15.05 26.35
CA LYS A 209 -16.00 15.25 24.96
C LYS A 209 -15.61 13.91 24.32
N VAL A 210 -16.52 13.35 23.53
CA VAL A 210 -16.29 12.18 22.69
C VAL A 210 -16.32 12.67 21.25
N ARG A 211 -15.14 12.81 20.63
CA ARG A 211 -15.00 13.51 19.34
C ARG A 211 -14.53 12.56 18.24
N ALA A 212 -15.11 12.70 17.06
CA ALA A 212 -14.59 12.13 15.82
C ALA A 212 -13.45 12.98 15.27
N MET A 213 -12.43 12.33 14.74
CA MET A 213 -11.35 12.93 13.96
C MET A 213 -11.37 12.30 12.57
N ASP A 214 -11.59 13.15 11.56
CA ASP A 214 -11.71 12.71 10.16
C ASP A 214 -10.33 12.46 9.54
N PHE A 215 -10.12 11.25 9.04
CA PHE A 215 -8.96 10.83 8.27
C PHE A 215 -9.34 10.31 6.88
N THR A 216 -10.46 10.80 6.34
CA THR A 216 -10.87 10.48 4.96
C THR A 216 -9.75 10.78 3.97
N GLY A 217 -9.44 9.79 3.12
CA GLY A 217 -8.36 9.83 2.14
C GLY A 217 -7.06 9.15 2.60
N ALA A 218 -7.00 8.71 3.86
CA ALA A 218 -5.97 7.79 4.32
C ALA A 218 -6.28 6.36 3.87
N TYR A 219 -5.22 5.55 3.64
CA TYR A 219 -5.40 4.12 3.44
C TYR A 219 -6.06 3.48 4.67
N TRP A 220 -7.05 2.62 4.43
CA TRP A 220 -7.74 1.85 5.46
C TRP A 220 -8.26 0.53 4.88
N ASN A 221 -7.96 -0.56 5.57
CA ASN A 221 -8.40 -1.91 5.22
C ASN A 221 -8.68 -2.71 6.51
N ASP A 222 -9.92 -3.13 6.70
CA ASP A 222 -10.34 -4.07 7.74
C ASP A 222 -10.18 -5.50 7.22
N VAL A 223 -9.16 -6.21 7.73
CA VAL A 223 -8.84 -7.59 7.35
C VAL A 223 -9.85 -8.53 8.01
N GLY A 224 -11.03 -8.59 7.41
CA GLY A 224 -12.21 -9.27 7.93
C GLY A 224 -12.51 -10.61 7.26
N ASP A 225 -12.03 -10.82 6.04
CA ASP A 225 -12.33 -11.95 5.15
C ASP A 225 -11.17 -12.21 4.16
N PRO A 226 -11.16 -13.33 3.40
CA PRO A 226 -10.06 -13.65 2.50
C PRO A 226 -9.79 -12.59 1.42
N ALA A 227 -10.82 -11.90 0.94
CA ALA A 227 -10.69 -10.87 -0.10
C ALA A 227 -10.01 -9.60 0.45
N THR A 228 -10.41 -9.14 1.63
CA THR A 228 -9.77 -8.00 2.34
C THR A 228 -8.35 -8.33 2.78
N TYR A 229 -8.08 -9.56 3.19
CA TYR A 229 -6.72 -10.04 3.44
C TYR A 229 -5.85 -10.01 2.19
N ALA A 230 -6.29 -10.64 1.09
CA ALA A 230 -5.57 -10.64 -0.17
C ALA A 230 -5.26 -9.21 -0.63
N ARG A 231 -6.26 -8.34 -0.60
CA ARG A 231 -6.09 -6.92 -0.94
C ARG A 231 -5.05 -6.22 -0.07
N GLY A 232 -5.04 -6.46 1.24
CA GLY A 232 -4.02 -5.91 2.14
C GLY A 232 -2.60 -6.38 1.83
N VAL A 233 -2.45 -7.65 1.44
CA VAL A 233 -1.17 -8.21 0.96
C VAL A 233 -0.73 -7.54 -0.35
N LEU A 234 -1.64 -7.42 -1.31
CA LEU A 234 -1.34 -6.84 -2.62
C LEU A 234 -1.07 -5.33 -2.57
N ASP A 235 -1.79 -4.59 -1.72
CA ASP A 235 -1.52 -3.17 -1.45
C ASP A 235 -0.10 -2.98 -0.93
N ALA A 236 0.29 -3.79 0.08
CA ALA A 236 1.64 -3.73 0.64
C ALA A 236 2.72 -4.12 -0.38
N LEU A 237 2.42 -5.07 -1.28
CA LEU A 237 3.36 -5.51 -2.32
C LEU A 237 3.59 -4.42 -3.37
N ARG A 238 2.53 -3.66 -3.67
CA ARG A 238 2.60 -2.53 -4.58
C ARG A 238 3.24 -1.29 -3.99
N GLU A 239 3.12 -1.09 -2.69
CA GLU A 239 3.84 -0.02 -1.99
C GLU A 239 5.36 -0.14 -2.22
N SER A 240 5.89 -1.37 -2.32
CA SER A 240 7.30 -1.60 -2.67
C SER A 240 7.60 -1.59 -4.18
N GLY A 241 6.59 -1.44 -5.04
CA GLY A 241 6.74 -1.48 -6.51
C GLY A 241 6.85 -2.88 -7.10
N GLU A 242 6.63 -3.93 -6.30
CA GLU A 242 6.88 -5.31 -6.71
C GLU A 242 5.59 -6.04 -7.11
N THR A 243 5.75 -7.17 -7.82
CA THR A 243 4.67 -8.11 -8.15
C THR A 243 4.92 -9.50 -7.58
N VAL A 244 6.12 -9.77 -7.07
CA VAL A 244 6.49 -11.04 -6.46
C VAL A 244 7.17 -10.81 -5.12
N TYR A 245 6.71 -11.51 -4.09
CA TYR A 245 7.33 -11.58 -2.78
C TYR A 245 7.71 -13.01 -2.44
N LEU A 246 8.96 -13.19 -2.02
CA LEU A 246 9.48 -14.46 -1.50
C LEU A 246 9.94 -14.27 -0.06
N GLY A 247 9.21 -14.85 0.87
CA GLY A 247 9.48 -14.81 2.29
C GLY A 247 10.67 -15.71 2.69
N PRO A 248 11.20 -15.54 3.91
CA PRO A 248 12.30 -16.36 4.40
C PRO A 248 11.99 -17.85 4.34
N GLY A 249 12.91 -18.63 3.76
CA GLY A 249 12.77 -20.08 3.62
C GLY A 249 11.72 -20.53 2.58
N ALA A 250 11.07 -19.60 1.87
CA ALA A 250 10.22 -19.94 0.75
C ALA A 250 11.03 -20.63 -0.36
N ARG A 251 10.42 -21.61 -1.02
CA ARG A 251 11.03 -22.38 -2.10
C ARG A 251 10.16 -22.30 -3.34
N CYS A 252 10.77 -22.08 -4.49
CA CYS A 252 10.05 -22.02 -5.74
C CYS A 252 10.83 -22.80 -6.79
N GLY A 253 10.20 -23.79 -7.41
CA GLY A 253 10.80 -24.58 -8.48
C GLY A 253 10.90 -23.82 -9.81
N LYS A 254 11.08 -24.57 -10.90
CA LYS A 254 10.88 -24.06 -12.26
C LYS A 254 9.38 -23.90 -12.52
N VAL A 255 8.90 -22.67 -12.36
CA VAL A 255 7.48 -22.33 -12.46
C VAL A 255 7.22 -21.23 -13.48
N GLU A 256 6.00 -21.22 -14.02
CA GLU A 256 5.46 -20.10 -14.78
C GLU A 256 4.67 -19.20 -13.82
N ILE A 257 4.93 -17.90 -13.88
CA ILE A 257 4.34 -16.91 -12.98
C ILE A 257 3.69 -15.81 -13.80
N ASP A 258 2.49 -15.41 -13.38
CA ASP A 258 1.75 -14.26 -13.91
C ASP A 258 1.09 -13.46 -12.77
N GLY A 259 0.95 -12.14 -12.94
CA GLY A 259 0.36 -11.26 -11.95
C GLY A 259 1.08 -11.26 -10.58
N TYR A 260 0.30 -11.25 -9.50
CA TYR A 260 0.81 -11.08 -8.14
C TYR A 260 1.10 -12.39 -7.42
N ILE A 261 2.36 -12.66 -7.07
CA ILE A 261 2.73 -13.89 -6.36
C ILE A 261 3.36 -13.60 -5.01
N VAL A 262 2.83 -14.19 -3.95
CA VAL A 262 3.34 -14.02 -2.58
C VAL A 262 3.58 -15.40 -1.99
N LEU A 263 4.83 -15.70 -1.66
CA LEU A 263 5.22 -16.89 -0.92
C LEU A 263 5.61 -16.48 0.48
N GLU A 264 4.76 -16.76 1.47
CA GLU A 264 5.07 -16.52 2.86
C GLU A 264 6.11 -17.53 3.41
N SER A 265 6.59 -17.30 4.62
CA SER A 265 7.71 -18.04 5.20
C SER A 265 7.52 -19.56 5.15
N GLY A 266 8.53 -20.26 4.62
CA GLY A 266 8.54 -21.72 4.52
C GLY A 266 7.52 -22.32 3.55
N SER A 267 6.86 -21.50 2.72
CA SER A 267 5.98 -22.01 1.66
C SER A 267 6.77 -22.54 0.46
N GLN A 268 6.14 -23.40 -0.33
CA GLN A 268 6.76 -24.07 -1.47
C GLN A 268 5.84 -24.13 -2.69
N ILE A 269 6.40 -23.79 -3.86
CA ILE A 269 5.83 -24.16 -5.17
C ILE A 269 6.79 -25.15 -5.84
N ARG A 270 6.28 -26.31 -6.25
CA ARG A 270 7.06 -27.38 -6.91
C ARG A 270 7.21 -27.14 -8.42
N ASP A 271 8.16 -27.85 -9.02
CA ASP A 271 8.46 -27.75 -10.46
C ASP A 271 7.23 -28.02 -11.35
N GLY A 272 7.14 -27.29 -12.46
CA GLY A 272 6.08 -27.45 -13.46
C GLY A 272 4.76 -26.77 -13.10
N ALA A 273 4.70 -26.04 -11.98
CA ALA A 273 3.52 -25.27 -11.61
C ALA A 273 3.34 -24.01 -12.47
N ARG A 274 2.09 -23.61 -12.67
CA ARG A 274 1.70 -22.33 -13.27
C ARG A 274 0.86 -21.57 -12.26
N VAL A 275 1.35 -20.42 -11.80
CA VAL A 275 0.66 -19.65 -10.77
C VAL A 275 0.38 -18.25 -11.26
N ARG A 276 -0.86 -17.80 -11.07
CA ARG A 276 -1.31 -16.45 -11.37
C ARG A 276 -2.04 -15.87 -10.17
N ASN A 277 -1.68 -14.68 -9.71
CA ASN A 277 -2.38 -14.02 -8.60
C ASN A 277 -2.57 -14.96 -7.40
N CYS A 278 -1.48 -15.39 -6.77
CA CYS A 278 -1.49 -16.45 -5.77
C CYS A 278 -0.75 -16.04 -4.49
N ILE A 279 -1.40 -16.24 -3.34
CA ILE A 279 -0.80 -16.01 -2.02
C ILE A 279 -0.66 -17.37 -1.32
N LEU A 280 0.56 -17.86 -1.19
CA LEU A 280 0.89 -19.03 -0.40
C LEU A 280 1.17 -18.60 1.04
N MET A 281 0.34 -19.08 1.96
CA MET A 281 0.46 -18.85 3.40
C MET A 281 1.65 -19.62 3.99
N PRO A 282 2.08 -19.29 5.22
CA PRO A 282 3.20 -19.99 5.86
C PRO A 282 3.02 -21.51 5.87
N GLY A 283 4.04 -22.23 5.41
CA GLY A 283 4.03 -23.70 5.33
C GLY A 283 3.13 -24.31 4.24
N ALA A 284 2.52 -23.52 3.36
CA ALA A 284 1.82 -24.03 2.19
C ALA A 284 2.77 -24.74 1.22
N ASP A 285 2.38 -25.88 0.66
CA ASP A 285 3.15 -26.62 -0.35
C ASP A 285 2.22 -27.02 -1.50
N THR A 286 2.54 -26.54 -2.70
CA THR A 286 1.65 -26.69 -3.86
C THR A 286 2.37 -27.03 -5.16
N SER A 287 1.60 -27.58 -6.09
CA SER A 287 1.99 -27.88 -7.47
C SER A 287 0.79 -27.73 -8.42
N GLY A 288 1.03 -27.75 -9.72
CA GLY A 288 -0.03 -27.64 -10.73
C GLY A 288 -0.42 -26.19 -11.03
N GLU A 289 -1.66 -25.98 -11.48
CA GLU A 289 -2.15 -24.66 -11.90
C GLU A 289 -2.97 -24.00 -10.79
N HIS A 290 -2.62 -22.76 -10.42
CA HIS A 290 -3.35 -21.97 -9.42
C HIS A 290 -3.58 -20.56 -9.95
N GLU A 291 -4.84 -20.12 -9.95
CA GLU A 291 -5.21 -18.79 -10.40
C GLU A 291 -6.15 -18.11 -9.39
N ASN A 292 -5.83 -16.88 -8.98
CA ASN A 292 -6.61 -16.07 -8.05
C ASN A 292 -6.91 -16.81 -6.73
N THR A 293 -5.87 -17.24 -6.03
CA THR A 293 -6.02 -18.13 -4.86
C THR A 293 -5.20 -17.69 -3.65
N ILE A 294 -5.72 -18.00 -2.46
CA ILE A 294 -4.91 -18.12 -1.24
C ILE A 294 -4.73 -19.60 -0.95
N VAL A 295 -3.49 -20.07 -0.90
CA VAL A 295 -3.13 -21.47 -0.65
C VAL A 295 -2.56 -21.59 0.75
N GLY A 296 -3.17 -22.44 1.57
CA GLY A 296 -2.72 -22.81 2.91
C GLY A 296 -2.01 -24.17 2.96
N PRO A 297 -1.63 -24.63 4.15
CA PRO A 297 -1.05 -25.96 4.35
C PRO A 297 -1.96 -27.12 3.90
N ASP A 298 -3.27 -26.98 4.11
CA ASP A 298 -4.27 -28.02 3.86
C ASP A 298 -5.57 -27.45 3.25
N TYR A 299 -5.52 -26.23 2.72
CA TYR A 299 -6.66 -25.56 2.10
C TYR A 299 -6.27 -24.73 0.89
N VAL A 300 -7.24 -24.49 0.00
CA VAL A 300 -7.15 -23.51 -1.09
C VAL A 300 -8.42 -22.69 -1.11
N ILE A 301 -8.29 -21.37 -1.15
CA ILE A 301 -9.40 -20.42 -1.24
C ILE A 301 -9.34 -19.77 -2.61
N SER A 302 -10.36 -19.99 -3.44
CA SER A 302 -10.52 -19.29 -4.71
C SER A 302 -11.14 -17.92 -4.48
N LEU A 303 -10.63 -16.92 -5.20
CA LEU A 303 -11.08 -15.54 -5.14
C LEU A 303 -11.48 -15.06 -6.53
N ALA A 304 -12.30 -14.01 -6.60
CA ALA A 304 -12.54 -13.34 -7.86
C ALA A 304 -11.28 -12.59 -8.30
N GLU A 305 -11.09 -12.40 -9.62
CA GLU A 305 -9.97 -11.60 -10.14
C GLU A 305 -9.98 -10.19 -9.51
N SER A 306 -11.15 -9.61 -9.24
CA SER A 306 -11.29 -8.30 -8.58
C SER A 306 -10.82 -8.24 -7.13
N ASP A 307 -10.76 -9.38 -6.44
CA ASP A 307 -10.28 -9.48 -5.05
C ASP A 307 -8.76 -9.63 -5.01
N MET A 308 -8.19 -10.21 -6.08
CA MET A 308 -6.74 -10.30 -6.30
C MET A 308 -6.20 -9.11 -7.08
N GLN A 309 -6.72 -7.92 -6.79
CA GLN A 309 -6.18 -6.63 -7.22
C GLN A 309 -5.94 -5.75 -5.99
N PRO A 310 -4.96 -4.84 -6.03
CA PRO A 310 -4.81 -3.80 -5.01
C PRO A 310 -6.11 -2.96 -4.86
N SER A 311 -6.27 -2.28 -3.74
CA SER A 311 -7.40 -1.38 -3.41
C SER A 311 -7.39 -0.10 -4.23
N LEU A 312 -8.49 0.66 -4.34
CA LEU A 312 -8.55 1.95 -5.09
C LEU A 312 -7.51 3.01 -4.65
N HIS A 313 -6.97 2.95 -3.42
CA HIS A 313 -5.84 3.79 -3.00
C HIS A 313 -4.52 3.36 -3.68
N ALA A 314 -4.45 2.13 -4.20
CA ALA A 314 -3.38 1.54 -4.99
C ALA A 314 -3.78 1.15 -6.45
N ALA A 315 -5.08 1.13 -6.79
CA ALA A 315 -5.65 0.58 -8.01
C ALA A 315 -6.98 1.28 -8.36
N GLU A 316 -6.91 2.53 -8.79
CA GLU A 316 -8.05 3.20 -9.42
C GLU A 316 -8.56 2.38 -10.62
N LYS A 317 -9.87 2.20 -10.73
CA LYS A 317 -10.50 1.62 -11.93
C LYS A 317 -11.10 2.72 -12.78
N LYS A 318 -10.83 2.69 -14.08
CA LYS A 318 -11.36 3.66 -15.05
C LYS A 318 -12.13 2.94 -16.15
N ARG A 319 -13.26 3.50 -16.58
CA ARG A 319 -13.96 3.03 -17.78
C ARG A 319 -13.41 3.76 -18.99
N VAL A 320 -13.02 2.99 -20.01
CA VAL A 320 -12.43 3.53 -21.24
C VAL A 320 -13.26 3.12 -22.44
N SER A 321 -13.60 4.09 -23.29
CA SER A 321 -14.39 3.84 -24.50
C SER A 321 -13.49 3.16 -25.52
N LEU A 322 -13.78 1.90 -25.86
CA LEU A 322 -13.05 1.21 -26.91
C LEU A 322 -13.38 1.75 -28.30
N GLY A 323 -14.43 2.57 -28.44
CA GLY A 323 -14.79 3.21 -29.71
C GLY A 323 -13.99 4.48 -30.01
N ASP A 324 -13.22 4.99 -29.04
CA ASP A 324 -12.36 6.16 -29.21
C ASP A 324 -11.18 5.84 -30.15
N PRO A 325 -10.75 6.77 -31.04
CA PRO A 325 -9.68 6.54 -32.00
C PRO A 325 -8.37 6.01 -31.39
N LEU A 326 -8.04 6.41 -30.16
CA LEU A 326 -6.87 5.95 -29.41
C LEU A 326 -6.94 4.42 -29.17
N PHE A 327 -8.11 3.89 -28.83
CA PHE A 327 -8.28 2.46 -28.52
C PHE A 327 -8.70 1.64 -29.74
N ALA A 328 -9.45 2.26 -30.66
CA ALA A 328 -10.13 1.56 -31.75
C ALA A 328 -9.16 0.87 -32.72
N ARG A 329 -8.04 1.54 -33.03
CA ARG A 329 -7.01 0.99 -33.91
C ARG A 329 -6.37 -0.26 -33.31
N HIS A 330 -6.04 -0.24 -32.02
CA HIS A 330 -5.32 -1.33 -31.36
C HIS A 330 -6.25 -2.53 -31.12
N PHE A 331 -7.44 -2.28 -30.56
CA PHE A 331 -8.40 -3.33 -30.23
C PHE A 331 -9.29 -3.78 -31.40
N ARG A 332 -9.05 -3.24 -32.60
CA ARG A 332 -9.80 -3.53 -33.84
C ARG A 332 -11.31 -3.36 -33.67
N THR A 333 -11.73 -2.41 -32.85
CA THR A 333 -13.13 -2.07 -32.63
C THR A 333 -13.55 -1.01 -33.67
N ARG A 334 -14.85 -1.00 -34.04
CA ARG A 334 -15.36 -0.02 -35.00
C ARG A 334 -15.32 1.38 -34.35
N SER A 335 -14.48 2.26 -34.87
CA SER A 335 -14.52 3.69 -34.54
C SER A 335 -15.85 4.30 -35.00
N ALA A 336 -16.47 5.10 -34.14
CA ALA A 336 -17.74 5.79 -34.44
C ALA A 336 -17.58 6.97 -35.44
N ALA A 337 -16.37 7.19 -35.99
CA ALA A 337 -16.11 8.32 -36.87
C ALA A 337 -16.19 7.92 -38.36
N GLY A 338 -17.39 7.91 -38.94
CA GLY A 338 -17.54 7.64 -40.38
C GLY A 338 -18.96 7.67 -40.93
N ARG A 339 -19.50 8.89 -41.12
CA ARG A 339 -20.60 9.31 -42.01
C ARG A 339 -22.01 8.71 -41.80
N GLY A 340 -22.93 9.59 -41.37
CA GLY A 340 -24.33 9.60 -41.79
C GLY A 340 -25.19 8.42 -41.35
N ALA A 341 -25.56 8.36 -40.08
CA ALA A 341 -26.71 7.56 -39.64
C ALA A 341 -27.46 8.28 -38.52
N THR A 342 -28.75 8.48 -38.76
CA THR A 342 -29.75 8.97 -37.83
C THR A 342 -29.92 8.03 -36.63
N ALA A 343 -30.22 8.63 -35.48
CA ALA A 343 -30.55 8.08 -34.18
C ALA A 343 -30.95 6.59 -34.10
N GLY A 344 -30.25 5.86 -33.22
CA GLY A 344 -30.65 4.57 -32.68
C GLY A 344 -29.67 4.14 -31.58
N ALA A 345 -30.13 4.11 -30.33
CA ALA A 345 -29.34 3.74 -29.16
C ALA A 345 -28.69 2.35 -29.34
N ASN A 346 -27.36 2.30 -29.45
CA ASN A 346 -26.56 1.13 -29.10
C ASN A 346 -25.14 1.53 -28.69
N SER A 347 -24.94 1.40 -27.39
CA SER A 347 -23.81 1.64 -26.49
C SER A 347 -22.38 1.75 -27.07
N PRO A 348 -21.56 2.71 -26.61
CA PRO A 348 -20.11 2.60 -26.71
C PRO A 348 -19.67 1.33 -25.96
N VAL A 349 -18.88 0.47 -26.60
CA VAL A 349 -18.27 -0.67 -25.91
C VAL A 349 -17.20 -0.10 -24.97
N TRP A 350 -17.36 -0.31 -23.66
CA TRP A 350 -16.40 0.13 -22.64
C TRP A 350 -15.54 -1.04 -22.18
N SER A 351 -14.24 -0.79 -21.95
CA SER A 351 -13.36 -1.72 -21.21
C SER A 351 -13.11 -1.20 -19.79
N GLU A 352 -12.89 -2.13 -18.86
CA GLU A 352 -12.37 -1.80 -17.54
C GLU A 352 -10.84 -1.68 -17.62
N ALA A 353 -10.33 -0.51 -17.26
CA ALA A 353 -8.90 -0.22 -17.13
C ALA A 353 -8.50 -0.31 -15.66
N ILE A 354 -7.48 -1.10 -15.36
CA ILE A 354 -7.00 -1.37 -14.01
C ILE A 354 -5.68 -0.62 -13.82
N LEU A 355 -5.59 0.26 -12.82
CA LEU A 355 -4.33 0.95 -12.51
C LEU A 355 -3.26 -0.09 -12.11
N VAL A 356 -2.15 -0.10 -12.85
CA VAL A 356 -1.00 -0.98 -12.69
C VAL A 356 0.27 -0.24 -12.27
N GLY A 357 0.20 1.07 -12.01
CA GLY A 357 1.32 1.81 -11.45
C GLY A 357 1.06 3.31 -11.36
N LEU A 358 1.67 3.91 -10.34
CA LEU A 358 1.79 5.36 -10.19
C LEU A 358 3.25 5.73 -10.51
N GLY A 359 3.47 6.59 -11.50
CA GLY A 359 4.80 7.13 -11.80
C GLY A 359 5.12 8.32 -10.90
N GLY A 360 6.41 8.56 -10.62
CA GLY A 360 6.91 9.67 -9.78
C GLY A 360 6.63 11.11 -10.27
N SER A 361 5.73 11.31 -11.25
CA SER A 361 5.35 12.60 -11.84
C SER A 361 3.82 12.74 -11.98
N ASP A 362 3.03 12.23 -11.03
CA ASP A 362 1.55 12.20 -11.09
C ASP A 362 0.96 11.41 -12.28
N ARG A 363 1.79 10.62 -12.96
CA ARG A 363 1.43 9.77 -14.10
C ARG A 363 0.77 8.49 -13.61
N ARG A 364 -0.25 8.05 -14.34
CA ARG A 364 -1.01 6.84 -14.02
C ARG A 364 -0.94 5.86 -15.17
N TYR A 365 -0.63 4.62 -14.86
CA TYR A 365 -0.55 3.54 -15.85
C TYR A 365 -1.70 2.58 -15.61
N TYR A 366 -2.55 2.36 -16.60
CA TYR A 366 -3.69 1.45 -16.53
C TYR A 366 -3.53 0.33 -17.55
N ARG A 367 -3.67 -0.93 -17.14
CA ARG A 367 -3.83 -2.04 -18.08
C ARG A 367 -5.27 -2.07 -18.57
N VAL A 368 -5.45 -1.99 -19.88
CA VAL A 368 -6.73 -2.14 -20.58
C VAL A 368 -6.78 -3.49 -21.28
N ARG A 369 -7.95 -4.13 -21.29
CA ARG A 369 -8.15 -5.45 -21.91
C ARG A 369 -9.39 -5.47 -22.80
N ASN A 370 -9.31 -6.14 -23.95
CA ASN A 370 -10.46 -6.44 -24.80
C ASN A 370 -10.21 -7.71 -25.63
N ASN A 371 -11.09 -8.72 -25.52
CA ASN A 371 -11.05 -9.95 -26.31
C ASN A 371 -9.65 -10.62 -26.35
N GLY A 372 -8.98 -10.71 -25.19
CA GLY A 372 -7.66 -11.32 -25.06
C GLY A 372 -6.47 -10.42 -25.45
N TRP A 373 -6.71 -9.23 -26.01
CA TRP A 373 -5.68 -8.22 -26.23
C TRP A 373 -5.50 -7.36 -24.98
N THR A 374 -4.26 -7.02 -24.66
CA THR A 374 -3.93 -6.13 -23.55
C THR A 374 -2.97 -5.03 -23.98
N ALA A 375 -3.08 -3.87 -23.32
CA ALA A 375 -2.20 -2.73 -23.54
C ALA A 375 -2.11 -1.89 -22.26
N VAL A 376 -1.08 -1.06 -22.13
CA VAL A 376 -0.89 -0.15 -21.00
C VAL A 376 -1.20 1.27 -21.43
N LEU A 377 -2.27 1.84 -20.89
CA LEU A 377 -2.63 3.25 -21.00
C LEU A 377 -1.83 4.06 -19.98
N MET A 378 -0.95 4.92 -20.45
CA MET A 378 -0.38 6.01 -19.66
C MET A 378 -1.30 7.23 -19.75
N GLU A 379 -1.64 7.79 -18.60
CA GLU A 379 -2.35 9.07 -18.47
C GLU A 379 -1.51 10.04 -17.64
N CYS A 380 -1.30 11.22 -18.20
CA CYS A 380 -0.63 12.34 -17.56
C CYS A 380 -1.64 13.44 -17.22
N ARG A 381 -1.26 14.36 -16.33
CA ARG A 381 -2.03 15.60 -16.17
C ARG A 381 -1.92 16.44 -17.46
N PRO A 382 -2.94 17.26 -17.80
CA PRO A 382 -2.91 18.10 -19.00
C PRO A 382 -1.66 18.99 -19.08
N GLU A 383 -1.14 19.43 -17.93
CA GLU A 383 0.02 20.30 -17.79
C GLU A 383 1.35 19.56 -17.60
N ASP A 384 1.38 18.22 -17.69
CA ASP A 384 2.61 17.44 -17.47
C ASP A 384 3.66 17.75 -18.56
N PRO A 385 4.79 18.40 -18.21
CA PRO A 385 5.80 18.80 -19.18
C PRO A 385 6.60 17.60 -19.73
N ASP A 386 6.49 16.43 -19.10
CA ASP A 386 7.27 15.25 -19.48
C ASP A 386 6.54 14.33 -20.46
N PHE A 387 5.25 14.55 -20.76
CA PHE A 387 4.50 13.69 -21.68
C PHE A 387 5.17 13.59 -23.05
N GLU A 388 5.55 14.73 -23.63
CA GLU A 388 6.20 14.79 -24.93
C GLU A 388 7.60 14.16 -24.91
N ARG A 389 8.34 14.35 -23.81
CA ARG A 389 9.64 13.71 -23.61
C ARG A 389 9.52 12.20 -23.58
N HIS A 390 8.52 11.67 -22.87
CA HIS A 390 8.30 10.24 -22.79
C HIS A 390 8.04 9.61 -24.17
N LEU A 391 7.22 10.27 -25.00
CA LEU A 391 6.99 9.82 -26.39
C LEU A 391 8.24 9.93 -27.26
N ALA A 392 8.97 11.05 -27.16
CA ALA A 392 10.19 11.28 -27.93
C ALA A 392 11.28 10.25 -27.58
N TYR A 393 11.51 10.02 -26.29
CA TYR A 393 12.50 9.07 -25.79
C TYR A 393 12.14 7.65 -26.20
N THR A 394 10.86 7.26 -26.10
CA THR A 394 10.42 5.92 -26.54
C THR A 394 10.70 5.69 -28.02
N ARG A 395 10.38 6.67 -28.88
CA ARG A 395 10.64 6.56 -30.33
C ARG A 395 12.14 6.50 -30.63
N PHE A 396 12.91 7.38 -30.01
CA PHE A 396 14.35 7.45 -30.16
C PHE A 396 15.03 6.13 -29.75
N PHE A 397 14.73 5.64 -28.55
CA PHE A 397 15.29 4.39 -28.04
C PHE A 397 14.90 3.19 -28.91
N ALA A 398 13.64 3.10 -29.34
CA ALA A 398 13.20 2.05 -30.25
C ALA A 398 13.94 2.11 -31.60
N GLN A 399 14.14 3.30 -32.17
CA GLN A 399 14.88 3.49 -33.44
C GLN A 399 16.35 3.05 -33.32
N HIS A 400 16.97 3.26 -32.15
CA HIS A 400 18.36 2.89 -31.90
C HIS A 400 18.51 1.58 -31.11
N THR A 401 17.53 0.67 -31.22
CA THR A 401 17.58 -0.70 -30.69
C THR A 401 17.74 -0.83 -29.17
N VAL A 402 17.46 0.23 -28.42
CA VAL A 402 17.32 0.16 -26.97
C VAL A 402 15.93 -0.41 -26.66
N PRO A 403 15.81 -1.50 -25.88
CA PRO A 403 14.52 -2.13 -25.63
C PRO A 403 13.65 -1.22 -24.75
N VAL A 404 12.52 -0.81 -25.31
CA VAL A 404 11.46 -0.04 -24.66
C VAL A 404 10.10 -0.59 -25.11
N PRO A 405 9.04 -0.47 -24.30
CA PRO A 405 7.70 -0.88 -24.72
C PRO A 405 7.29 -0.16 -26.02
N ALA A 406 6.70 -0.88 -26.97
CA ALA A 406 6.27 -0.24 -28.21
C ALA A 406 5.18 0.80 -27.96
N LEU A 407 5.37 2.02 -28.47
CA LEU A 407 4.33 3.04 -28.49
C LEU A 407 3.30 2.71 -29.58
N LEU A 408 2.12 2.26 -29.16
CA LEU A 408 1.06 1.83 -30.07
C LEU A 408 0.33 3.03 -30.68
N THR A 409 0.03 4.03 -29.84
CA THR A 409 -0.59 5.29 -30.25
C THR A 409 -0.51 6.32 -29.11
N ALA A 410 -0.72 7.59 -29.42
CA ALA A 410 -0.78 8.65 -28.43
C ALA A 410 -1.79 9.73 -28.84
N ASP A 411 -2.40 10.33 -27.84
CA ASP A 411 -3.21 11.53 -27.92
C ASP A 411 -2.53 12.65 -27.12
N ASN A 412 -1.99 13.64 -27.85
CA ASN A 412 -1.33 14.78 -27.25
C ASN A 412 -2.29 15.76 -26.59
N ALA A 413 -3.56 15.81 -27.01
CA ALA A 413 -4.56 16.73 -26.46
C ALA A 413 -4.99 16.28 -25.07
N ASP A 414 -5.27 14.98 -24.92
CA ASP A 414 -5.66 14.37 -23.65
C ASP A 414 -4.46 13.89 -22.80
N LYS A 415 -3.23 14.06 -23.29
CA LYS A 415 -1.98 13.59 -22.67
C LYS A 415 -2.07 12.11 -22.27
N ARG A 416 -2.55 11.29 -23.21
CA ARG A 416 -2.69 9.84 -23.07
C ARG A 416 -1.86 9.11 -24.10
N ALA A 417 -1.26 8.01 -23.71
CA ALA A 417 -0.53 7.15 -24.65
C ALA A 417 -0.78 5.69 -24.35
N LEU A 418 -0.86 4.88 -25.40
CA LEU A 418 -1.06 3.45 -25.31
C LEU A 418 0.26 2.75 -25.67
N PHE A 419 0.72 1.90 -24.78
CA PHE A 419 1.94 1.12 -24.92
C PHE A 419 1.63 -0.37 -24.98
N GLU A 420 2.53 -1.11 -25.60
CA GLU A 420 2.59 -2.56 -25.50
C GLU A 420 2.61 -2.98 -24.01
N ASP A 421 1.82 -4.01 -23.70
CA ASP A 421 1.81 -4.62 -22.38
C ASP A 421 2.84 -5.74 -22.34
N LEU A 422 3.96 -5.49 -21.65
CA LEU A 422 5.05 -6.46 -21.47
C LEU A 422 4.76 -7.48 -20.35
N GLY A 423 3.57 -7.42 -19.74
CA GLY A 423 3.17 -8.28 -18.63
C GLY A 423 3.59 -7.75 -17.26
N ASP A 424 3.60 -8.63 -16.27
CA ASP A 424 3.79 -8.28 -14.84
C ASP A 424 5.15 -8.70 -14.28
N THR A 425 6.01 -9.32 -15.11
CA THR A 425 7.33 -9.77 -14.68
C THR A 425 8.35 -8.62 -14.77
N SER A 426 8.92 -8.24 -13.63
CA SER A 426 10.06 -7.32 -13.55
C SER A 426 11.37 -8.11 -13.55
N LEU A 427 12.50 -7.45 -13.85
CA LEU A 427 13.82 -8.07 -13.69
C LEU A 427 14.04 -8.51 -12.23
N TYR A 428 13.59 -7.70 -11.26
CA TYR A 428 13.69 -8.05 -9.85
C TYR A 428 12.88 -9.31 -9.51
N SER A 429 11.60 -9.38 -9.92
CA SER A 429 10.78 -10.56 -9.65
C SER A 429 11.29 -11.80 -10.37
N TYR A 430 11.82 -11.63 -11.59
CA TYR A 430 12.48 -12.70 -12.34
C TYR A 430 13.69 -13.28 -11.57
N LEU A 431 14.55 -12.42 -11.01
CA LEU A 431 15.77 -12.81 -10.30
C LEU A 431 15.53 -13.35 -8.89
N LYS A 432 14.41 -13.03 -8.25
CA LYS A 432 14.07 -13.56 -6.93
C LYS A 432 13.78 -15.05 -6.96
N LEU A 433 13.23 -15.55 -8.05
CA LEU A 433 12.85 -16.95 -8.20
C LEU A 433 14.08 -17.82 -8.50
N PRO A 434 14.14 -19.06 -8.00
CA PRO A 434 15.21 -19.98 -8.35
C PRO A 434 15.29 -20.22 -9.85
N ARG A 435 16.47 -19.98 -10.40
CA ARG A 435 16.81 -20.19 -11.81
C ARG A 435 18.19 -20.84 -11.87
N ASP A 436 18.44 -21.60 -12.92
CA ASP A 436 19.80 -22.07 -13.20
C ASP A 436 20.72 -20.89 -13.55
N HIS A 437 22.02 -21.09 -13.31
CA HIS A 437 23.03 -20.07 -13.53
C HIS A 437 23.06 -19.57 -14.97
N GLU A 438 22.83 -20.46 -15.95
CA GLU A 438 22.82 -20.11 -17.37
C GLU A 438 21.69 -19.12 -17.72
N SER A 439 20.48 -19.34 -17.18
CA SER A 439 19.34 -18.44 -17.36
C SER A 439 19.59 -17.06 -16.74
N VAL A 440 20.15 -17.02 -15.52
CA VAL A 440 20.49 -15.76 -14.85
C VAL A 440 21.57 -15.02 -15.64
N GLU A 441 22.63 -15.71 -16.05
CA GLU A 441 23.71 -15.13 -16.85
C GLU A 441 23.18 -14.60 -18.19
N SER A 442 22.30 -15.33 -18.86
CA SER A 442 21.66 -14.87 -20.11
C SER A 442 20.88 -13.58 -19.89
N MET A 443 20.07 -13.51 -18.82
CA MET A 443 19.28 -12.31 -18.50
C MET A 443 20.19 -11.11 -18.22
N TYR A 444 21.23 -11.28 -17.39
CA TYR A 444 22.19 -10.22 -17.12
C TYR A 444 22.94 -9.80 -18.39
N ARG A 445 23.26 -10.74 -19.27
CA ARG A 445 23.90 -10.44 -20.56
C ARG A 445 22.98 -9.58 -21.43
N ASP A 446 21.68 -9.84 -21.46
CA ASP A 446 20.71 -9.03 -22.21
C ASP A 446 20.53 -7.62 -21.61
N VAL A 447 20.51 -7.51 -20.29
CA VAL A 447 20.53 -6.22 -19.58
C VAL A 447 21.81 -5.45 -19.92
N LEU A 448 22.99 -6.09 -19.83
CA LEU A 448 24.27 -5.47 -20.15
C LEU A 448 24.37 -5.06 -21.62
N ARG A 449 23.86 -5.88 -22.56
CA ARG A 449 23.78 -5.51 -23.98
C ARG A 449 22.96 -4.24 -24.16
N SER A 450 21.83 -4.15 -23.48
CA SER A 450 20.92 -3.00 -23.54
C SER A 450 21.59 -1.74 -22.99
N LEU A 451 22.34 -1.86 -21.88
CA LEU A 451 23.14 -0.77 -21.33
C LEU A 451 24.27 -0.33 -22.25
N VAL A 452 24.97 -1.29 -22.88
CA VAL A 452 26.00 -0.96 -23.88
C VAL A 452 25.36 -0.22 -25.05
N THR A 453 24.24 -0.67 -25.59
CA THR A 453 23.51 0.03 -26.67
C THR A 453 23.11 1.45 -26.25
N LEU A 454 22.64 1.65 -25.02
CA LEU A 454 22.30 2.97 -24.49
C LEU A 454 23.53 3.90 -24.42
N HIS A 455 24.63 3.40 -23.85
CA HIS A 455 25.86 4.19 -23.64
C HIS A 455 26.66 4.41 -24.92
N THR A 456 26.41 3.62 -25.97
CA THR A 456 27.14 3.70 -27.25
C THR A 456 26.24 4.19 -28.36
N THR A 457 25.40 3.32 -28.93
CA THR A 457 24.53 3.62 -30.07
C THR A 457 23.60 4.80 -29.79
N ALA A 458 22.87 4.79 -28.68
CA ALA A 458 21.94 5.89 -28.37
C ALA A 458 22.70 7.19 -28.03
N THR A 459 23.87 7.08 -27.42
CA THR A 459 24.71 8.27 -27.16
C THR A 459 25.25 8.89 -28.45
N ALA A 460 25.67 8.07 -29.41
CA ALA A 460 26.23 8.53 -30.68
C ALA A 460 25.22 9.27 -31.57
N HIS A 461 23.92 9.06 -31.34
CA HIS A 461 22.83 9.66 -32.11
C HIS A 461 21.94 10.57 -31.25
N VAL A 462 22.41 11.01 -30.07
CA VAL A 462 21.59 11.78 -29.12
C VAL A 462 21.08 13.10 -29.72
N ASP A 463 21.79 13.65 -30.70
CA ASP A 463 21.42 14.82 -31.49
C ASP A 463 20.13 14.64 -32.30
N GLU A 464 19.75 13.39 -32.62
CA GLU A 464 18.46 13.08 -33.25
C GLU A 464 17.28 13.28 -32.28
N CYS A 465 17.54 13.42 -30.97
CA CYS A 465 16.53 13.67 -29.94
C CYS A 465 16.87 14.93 -29.12
N PRO A 466 16.49 16.15 -29.59
CA PRO A 466 16.82 17.40 -28.90
C PRO A 466 16.32 17.48 -27.46
N LEU A 467 15.18 16.83 -27.15
CA LEU A 467 14.63 16.75 -25.79
C LEU A 467 15.49 15.92 -24.85
N LEU A 468 16.27 14.97 -25.38
CA LEU A 468 17.21 14.15 -24.60
C LEU A 468 18.57 14.86 -24.53
N GLU A 469 19.06 15.37 -25.66
CA GLU A 469 20.31 16.13 -25.75
C GLU A 469 20.33 17.32 -24.78
N ALA A 470 19.22 18.06 -24.65
CA ALA A 470 19.13 19.21 -23.76
C ALA A 470 19.17 18.84 -22.27
N ARG A 471 18.97 17.58 -21.88
CA ARG A 471 19.04 17.12 -20.47
C ARG A 471 20.46 16.68 -20.11
N ILE A 472 21.36 17.64 -20.05
CA ILE A 472 22.74 17.41 -19.67
C ILE A 472 22.87 17.44 -18.15
N PHE A 473 23.57 16.46 -17.60
CA PHE A 473 24.02 16.48 -16.22
C PHE A 473 25.38 17.19 -16.17
N ASP A 474 25.33 18.51 -16.04
CA ASP A 474 26.50 19.39 -16.10
C ASP A 474 27.09 19.68 -14.71
N TYR A 475 28.13 20.52 -14.71
CA TYR A 475 28.80 20.93 -13.48
C TYR A 475 27.85 21.61 -12.49
N ASP A 476 26.99 22.51 -12.96
CA ASP A 476 26.09 23.27 -12.08
C ASP A 476 25.04 22.36 -11.45
N TYR A 477 24.52 21.40 -12.22
CA TYR A 477 23.59 20.40 -11.71
C TYR A 477 24.25 19.50 -10.65
N LEU A 478 25.48 19.03 -10.89
CA LEU A 478 26.28 18.28 -9.91
C LEU A 478 26.50 19.05 -8.61
N ARG A 479 26.82 20.35 -8.71
CA ARG A 479 27.00 21.21 -7.54
C ARG A 479 25.68 21.43 -6.81
N TRP A 480 24.59 21.59 -7.53
CA TRP A 480 23.26 21.73 -6.94
C TRP A 480 22.86 20.48 -6.15
N GLU A 481 22.97 19.27 -6.73
CA GLU A 481 22.59 18.03 -6.05
C GLU A 481 23.41 17.79 -4.78
N THR A 482 24.73 17.96 -4.86
CA THR A 482 25.63 17.74 -3.72
C THR A 482 25.38 18.75 -2.60
N THR A 483 25.13 20.02 -2.94
CA THR A 483 24.76 21.05 -1.95
C THR A 483 23.40 20.74 -1.33
N TYR A 484 22.41 20.38 -2.14
CA TYR A 484 21.07 20.02 -1.68
C TYR A 484 21.11 18.83 -0.71
N PHE A 485 21.90 17.80 -1.00
CA PHE A 485 22.08 16.64 -0.12
C PHE A 485 22.66 17.04 1.24
N LEU A 486 23.73 17.86 1.26
CA LEU A 486 24.33 18.32 2.51
C LEU A 486 23.36 19.16 3.35
N ASP A 487 22.62 20.06 2.72
CA ASP A 487 21.78 21.00 3.44
C ASP A 487 20.48 20.35 3.92
N ARG A 488 19.82 19.57 3.05
CA ARG A 488 18.51 18.98 3.34
C ARG A 488 18.59 17.64 4.06
N PHE A 489 19.50 16.76 3.64
CA PHE A 489 19.60 15.44 4.24
C PHE A 489 20.55 15.44 5.44
N VAL A 490 21.82 15.81 5.25
CA VAL A 490 22.83 15.72 6.33
C VAL A 490 22.50 16.69 7.48
N THR A 491 22.33 17.97 7.16
CA THR A 491 22.06 19.01 8.16
C THR A 491 20.57 19.04 8.54
N GLY A 492 19.67 19.05 7.55
CA GLY A 492 18.24 19.18 7.75
C GLY A 492 17.59 17.97 8.44
N LEU A 493 17.77 16.77 7.90
CA LEU A 493 17.11 15.55 8.37
C LEU A 493 17.92 14.81 9.44
N ARG A 494 19.21 14.57 9.18
CA ARG A 494 20.09 13.82 10.08
C ARG A 494 20.62 14.64 11.24
N LYS A 495 20.47 15.97 11.20
CA LYS A 495 20.91 16.91 12.23
C LYS A 495 22.42 16.78 12.55
N LEU A 496 23.22 16.42 11.55
CA LEU A 496 24.67 16.34 11.68
C LEU A 496 25.30 17.69 11.35
N ALA A 497 26.25 18.12 12.17
CA ALA A 497 27.07 19.30 11.88
C ALA A 497 28.22 18.92 10.95
N VAL A 498 28.43 19.72 9.90
CA VAL A 498 29.58 19.56 8.99
C VAL A 498 30.71 20.46 9.47
N GLU A 499 31.63 19.90 10.27
CA GLU A 499 32.68 20.65 10.97
C GLU A 499 33.59 21.47 10.02
N ASN A 500 33.92 20.94 8.83
CA ASN A 500 34.73 21.62 7.84
C ASN A 500 34.04 21.67 6.47
N ARG A 501 32.94 22.44 6.40
CA ARG A 501 32.17 22.64 5.16
C ARG A 501 33.01 23.16 3.99
N PRO A 502 33.93 24.14 4.15
CA PRO A 502 34.74 24.64 3.04
C PRO A 502 35.61 23.56 2.36
N ALA A 503 36.31 22.73 3.15
CA ALA A 503 37.14 21.67 2.58
C ALA A 503 36.31 20.58 1.87
N LEU A 504 35.12 20.27 2.39
CA LEU A 504 34.19 19.35 1.75
C LEU A 504 33.66 19.92 0.42
N ASP A 505 33.28 21.20 0.42
CA ASP A 505 32.81 21.88 -0.79
C ASP A 505 33.90 21.95 -1.86
N GLU A 506 35.17 22.16 -1.49
CA GLU A 506 36.31 22.09 -2.41
C GLU A 506 36.52 20.67 -2.97
N GLY A 507 36.35 19.64 -2.13
CA GLY A 507 36.38 18.24 -2.59
C GLY A 507 35.28 17.94 -3.61
N LEU A 508 34.04 18.36 -3.31
CA LEU A 508 32.89 18.19 -4.21
C LEU A 508 33.02 19.02 -5.48
N HIS A 509 33.65 20.20 -5.42
CA HIS A 509 34.00 21.00 -6.59
C HIS A 509 34.95 20.23 -7.52
N ARG A 510 36.04 19.68 -6.98
CA ARG A 510 37.00 18.88 -7.77
C ARG A 510 36.36 17.64 -8.38
N LEU A 511 35.48 16.96 -7.64
CA LEU A 511 34.71 15.83 -8.16
C LEU A 511 33.77 16.27 -9.29
N ALA A 512 33.04 17.37 -9.13
CA ALA A 512 32.15 17.89 -10.16
C ALA A 512 32.91 18.29 -11.43
N GLN A 513 34.10 18.91 -11.30
CA GLN A 513 34.97 19.19 -12.44
C GLN A 513 35.45 17.92 -13.14
N GLY A 514 35.86 16.90 -12.36
CA GLY A 514 36.29 15.62 -12.91
C GLY A 514 35.19 14.92 -13.70
N VAL A 515 33.98 14.84 -13.15
CA VAL A 515 32.81 14.24 -13.84
C VAL A 515 32.39 15.09 -15.04
N TYR A 516 32.44 16.42 -14.92
CA TYR A 516 32.12 17.32 -16.02
C TYR A 516 33.09 17.19 -17.20
N ALA A 517 34.38 16.96 -16.94
CA ALA A 517 35.39 16.75 -17.98
C ALA A 517 35.25 15.41 -18.72
N SER A 518 34.59 14.42 -18.11
CA SER A 518 34.37 13.11 -18.73
C SER A 518 33.38 13.18 -19.92
N PRO A 519 33.52 12.29 -20.92
CA PRO A 519 32.55 12.16 -22.00
C PRO A 519 31.12 11.99 -21.45
N LYS A 520 30.17 12.69 -22.06
CA LYS A 520 28.76 12.60 -21.69
C LYS A 520 28.13 11.45 -22.45
N VAL A 521 27.42 10.59 -21.73
CA VAL A 521 26.71 9.44 -22.27
C VAL A 521 25.27 9.45 -21.77
N VAL A 522 24.37 8.90 -22.57
CA VAL A 522 22.98 8.68 -22.15
C VAL A 522 22.99 7.62 -21.06
N ILE A 523 22.30 7.88 -19.96
CA ILE A 523 22.28 7.03 -18.77
C ILE A 523 20.84 6.74 -18.37
N HIS A 524 20.59 5.55 -17.82
CA HIS A 524 19.35 5.23 -17.13
C HIS A 524 19.63 5.22 -15.62
N ARG A 525 18.92 6.08 -14.86
CA ARG A 525 19.21 6.35 -13.45
C ARG A 525 19.27 5.08 -12.59
N ASP A 526 18.34 4.15 -12.78
CA ASP A 526 18.26 2.93 -11.96
C ASP A 526 19.42 1.95 -12.20
N PHE A 527 20.21 2.17 -13.25
CA PHE A 527 21.44 1.40 -13.53
C PHE A 527 22.71 2.10 -13.03
N GLN A 528 22.58 3.19 -12.27
CA GLN A 528 23.71 3.97 -11.75
C GLN A 528 24.15 3.59 -10.32
N CYS A 529 23.80 2.38 -9.86
CA CYS A 529 23.93 1.83 -8.50
C CYS A 529 22.66 1.98 -7.65
N GLN A 530 22.11 0.82 -7.25
CA GLN A 530 21.40 0.64 -5.97
C GLN A 530 22.33 -0.10 -5.01
#